data_AF-A0A2N2I866-F1
#
_entry.id   AF-A0A2N2I866-F1
#
_cell.length_a   1.000
_cell.length_b   1.000
_cell.length_c   1.000
_cell.angle_alpha   90.00
_cell.angle_beta   90.00
_cell.angle_gamma   90.00
#
_symmetry.space_group_name_H-M   'P 1'
#
loop_
_entity.id
_entity.type
_entity.pdbx_description
1 polymer ?
#
loop_
_entity_poly.entity_id
_entity_poly.type
_entity_poly.pdbx_seq_one_letter_code
_entity_poly.pdbx_strand_id
1 'polypeptide(L)'
;VTVKDGYLTVIAPMDGTPAARAGILPGDRIVRIGDVSVTNTTLSEAVNYLRGRPGTTVSVWVERPSEPQWVHFTLERSIIRLSSVTSQMLPGHIGYVRIRQFSQSTTTELEQHLEKLKADNARGLILDLYNNPGGLLHQAEKCADLFLTEGIIYSAVGQHRRVSEVRRASLHSAIWHLPMIVLVNQGSASAAEILAGALKVHRRALIMGETSFGKGSIQMVNEFDDDSALKMTIAHYLAGGTLAIQSLGVKPHVAVQILDLDHNPHELFQRNDRADAEAAPLVGQPDVPPWTTVQVLSQRVSGADVQDSDNQAPPELTDAARRLLIMPRQHVEWERDPVVAWSHDESDHAMLGLIEQLGKKGVDWTLGSPGQGKARLEARLRLNGDGTIQAGQTLAGIVTLVNLGTSPVYRVGAVIRNTPESPVREYLFGHLDPGEQRTVAFTYPVDANHPRGIWPLTVHFFSPTPVSGE
;
A
#
# COMPACT_ATOMS: atom_id res chain seq x y z
N VAL A 1 -14.57 17.33 -2.43
CA VAL A 1 -15.98 17.21 -1.96
C VAL A 1 -16.32 15.74 -1.78
N THR A 2 -17.25 15.42 -0.90
CA THR A 2 -17.78 14.06 -0.64
C THR A 2 -19.28 14.14 -0.35
N VAL A 3 -19.99 13.02 -0.29
CA VAL A 3 -21.39 12.97 0.18
C VAL A 3 -21.39 12.52 1.63
N LYS A 4 -21.86 13.39 2.54
CA LYS A 4 -22.00 13.10 3.97
C LYS A 4 -23.43 13.39 4.40
N ASP A 5 -24.08 12.43 5.05
CA ASP A 5 -25.47 12.53 5.50
C ASP A 5 -26.46 12.93 4.38
N GLY A 6 -26.18 12.51 3.14
CA GLY A 6 -26.98 12.84 1.95
C GLY A 6 -26.68 14.20 1.31
N TYR A 7 -25.75 14.98 1.88
CA TYR A 7 -25.37 16.30 1.39
C TYR A 7 -23.98 16.32 0.75
N LEU A 8 -23.85 17.02 -0.37
CA LEU A 8 -22.55 17.30 -0.98
C LEU A 8 -21.76 18.25 -0.07
N THR A 9 -20.71 17.74 0.55
CA THR A 9 -19.94 18.44 1.59
C THR A 9 -18.49 18.67 1.12
N VAL A 10 -17.97 19.87 1.38
CA VAL A 10 -16.57 20.21 1.16
C VAL A 10 -15.72 19.52 2.22
N ILE A 11 -14.77 18.69 1.78
CA ILE A 11 -13.78 18.09 2.70
C ILE A 11 -12.79 19.18 3.11
N ALA A 12 -12.01 19.66 2.14
CA ALA A 12 -11.15 20.83 2.27
C ALA A 12 -10.91 21.41 0.87
N PRO A 13 -10.94 22.73 0.68
CA PRO A 13 -10.40 23.36 -0.51
C PRO A 13 -8.88 23.20 -0.54
N MET A 14 -8.31 22.99 -1.72
CA MET A 14 -6.85 22.91 -1.90
C MET A 14 -6.26 24.33 -1.92
N ASP A 15 -5.13 24.52 -1.25
CA ASP A 15 -4.43 25.81 -1.24
C ASP A 15 -4.12 26.31 -2.66
N GLY A 16 -4.26 27.62 -2.87
CA GLY A 16 -4.00 28.23 -4.18
C GLY A 16 -5.02 27.86 -5.28
N THR A 17 -6.14 27.19 -4.97
CA THR A 17 -7.22 26.93 -5.94
C THR A 17 -8.31 28.01 -5.89
N PRO A 18 -9.18 28.13 -6.92
CA PRO A 18 -10.28 29.09 -6.92
C PRO A 18 -11.19 28.98 -5.70
N ALA A 19 -11.48 27.76 -5.25
CA ALA A 19 -12.32 27.52 -4.08
C ALA A 19 -11.68 28.04 -2.78
N ALA A 20 -10.38 27.80 -2.59
CA ALA A 20 -9.64 28.35 -1.45
C ALA A 20 -9.59 29.88 -1.48
N ARG A 21 -9.28 30.47 -2.64
CA ARG A 21 -9.26 31.93 -2.81
C ARG A 21 -10.62 32.57 -2.57
N ALA A 22 -11.70 31.87 -2.93
CA ALA A 22 -13.06 32.35 -2.71
C ALA A 22 -13.52 32.26 -1.24
N GLY A 23 -12.78 31.58 -0.36
CA GLY A 23 -13.13 31.45 1.05
C GLY A 23 -14.16 30.37 1.35
N ILE A 24 -14.27 29.36 0.48
CA ILE A 24 -14.98 28.12 0.80
C ILE A 24 -14.21 27.42 1.94
N LEU A 25 -14.92 26.85 2.91
CA LEU A 25 -14.33 26.23 4.09
C LEU A 25 -14.60 24.71 4.15
N PRO A 26 -13.74 23.94 4.84
CA PRO A 26 -14.05 22.59 5.27
C PRO A 26 -15.42 22.51 5.96
N GLY A 27 -16.24 21.53 5.59
CA GLY A 27 -17.58 21.32 6.14
C GLY A 27 -18.70 22.12 5.48
N ASP A 28 -18.41 23.05 4.56
CA ASP A 28 -19.45 23.73 3.78
C ASP A 28 -20.29 22.72 3.00
N ARG A 29 -21.61 22.84 3.06
CA ARG A 29 -22.55 22.00 2.31
C ARG A 29 -22.96 22.69 1.03
N ILE A 30 -22.57 22.15 -0.11
CA ILE A 30 -22.95 22.70 -1.41
C ILE A 30 -24.40 22.33 -1.67
N VAL A 31 -25.26 23.34 -1.78
CA VAL A 31 -26.71 23.16 -1.99
C VAL A 31 -27.12 23.44 -3.43
N ARG A 32 -26.37 24.30 -4.16
CA ARG A 32 -26.66 24.65 -5.56
C ARG A 32 -25.38 24.91 -6.35
N ILE A 33 -25.34 24.47 -7.61
CA ILE A 33 -24.27 24.74 -8.57
C ILE A 33 -24.90 25.27 -9.87
N GLY A 34 -24.56 26.50 -10.25
CA GLY A 34 -25.28 27.23 -11.29
C GLY A 34 -26.77 27.33 -10.95
N ASP A 35 -27.62 26.92 -11.88
CA ASP A 35 -29.08 26.91 -11.68
C ASP A 35 -29.61 25.59 -11.11
N VAL A 36 -28.73 24.62 -10.84
CA VAL A 36 -29.11 23.25 -10.47
C VAL A 36 -28.94 23.04 -8.96
N SER A 37 -30.03 22.67 -8.28
CA SER A 37 -29.96 22.17 -6.90
C SER A 37 -29.22 20.84 -6.90
N VAL A 38 -28.25 20.69 -6.00
CA VAL A 38 -27.44 19.47 -5.90
C VAL A 38 -27.76 18.63 -4.66
N THR A 39 -28.90 18.89 -4.04
CA THR A 39 -29.45 18.05 -2.97
C THR A 39 -29.87 16.70 -3.57
N ASN A 40 -29.41 15.58 -3.00
CA ASN A 40 -29.62 14.21 -3.50
C ASN A 40 -28.98 13.87 -4.86
N THR A 41 -28.06 14.70 -5.36
CA THR A 41 -27.29 14.40 -6.58
C THR A 41 -26.11 13.48 -6.26
N THR A 42 -25.72 12.62 -7.20
CA THR A 42 -24.52 11.79 -7.01
C THR A 42 -23.25 12.65 -7.01
N LEU A 43 -22.18 12.16 -6.37
CA LEU A 43 -20.89 12.85 -6.36
C LEU A 43 -20.38 13.13 -7.79
N SER A 44 -20.53 12.16 -8.69
CA SER A 44 -20.06 12.26 -10.08
C SER A 44 -20.79 13.35 -10.87
N GLU A 45 -22.12 13.42 -10.75
CA GLU A 45 -22.93 14.47 -11.40
C GLU A 45 -22.59 15.85 -10.86
N ALA A 46 -22.47 16.00 -9.54
CA ALA A 46 -22.09 17.26 -8.93
C ALA A 46 -20.70 17.73 -9.38
N VAL A 47 -19.73 16.82 -9.47
CA VAL A 47 -18.40 17.11 -10.01
C VAL A 47 -18.48 17.56 -11.47
N ASN A 48 -19.39 16.99 -12.27
CA ASN A 48 -19.59 17.43 -13.65
C ASN A 48 -20.14 18.85 -13.75
N TYR A 49 -21.05 19.26 -12.87
CA TYR A 49 -21.53 20.66 -12.82
C TYR A 49 -20.44 21.66 -12.42
N LEU A 50 -19.54 21.27 -11.51
CA LEU A 50 -18.39 22.09 -11.11
C LEU A 50 -17.34 22.20 -12.23
N ARG A 51 -17.18 21.16 -13.05
CA ARG A 51 -16.26 21.15 -14.19
C ARG A 51 -16.79 21.97 -15.37
N GLY A 52 -15.87 22.35 -16.25
CA GLY A 52 -16.15 23.19 -17.41
C GLY A 52 -14.87 23.76 -18.01
N ARG A 53 -14.98 24.52 -19.09
CA ARG A 53 -13.82 25.08 -19.80
C ARG A 53 -13.04 26.02 -18.85
N PRO A 54 -11.69 25.92 -18.78
CA PRO A 54 -10.89 26.87 -18.01
C PRO A 54 -11.16 28.32 -18.43
N GLY A 55 -11.16 29.24 -17.46
CA GLY A 55 -11.49 30.66 -17.63
C GLY A 55 -12.99 30.98 -17.58
N THR A 56 -13.88 29.97 -17.59
CA THR A 56 -15.32 30.19 -17.37
C THR A 56 -15.66 30.26 -15.89
N THR A 57 -16.79 30.88 -15.54
CA THR A 57 -17.24 30.95 -14.15
C THR A 57 -18.32 29.93 -13.82
N VAL A 58 -18.42 29.58 -12.54
CA VAL A 58 -19.52 28.79 -11.96
C VAL A 58 -19.95 29.40 -10.64
N SER A 59 -21.26 29.55 -10.47
CA SER A 59 -21.84 29.97 -9.20
C SER A 59 -22.07 28.76 -8.31
N VAL A 60 -21.70 28.86 -7.04
CA VAL A 60 -21.85 27.82 -6.04
C VAL A 60 -22.48 28.45 -4.80
N TRP A 61 -23.57 27.84 -4.31
CA TRP A 61 -24.18 28.22 -3.04
C TRP A 61 -23.90 27.16 -2.02
N VAL A 62 -23.46 27.60 -0.84
CA VAL A 62 -23.20 26.72 0.28
C VAL A 62 -24.02 27.12 1.50
N GLU A 63 -24.44 26.10 2.23
CA GLU A 63 -24.93 26.21 3.60
C GLU A 63 -23.75 25.99 4.55
N ARG A 64 -23.54 26.93 5.48
CA ARG A 64 -22.49 26.91 6.48
C ARG A 64 -23.13 27.01 7.87
N PRO A 65 -22.80 26.14 8.84
CA PRO A 65 -23.44 26.16 10.16
C PRO A 65 -23.32 27.50 10.91
N SER A 66 -22.27 28.27 10.65
CA SER A 66 -22.05 29.59 11.27
C SER A 66 -22.87 30.71 10.64
N GLU A 67 -23.55 30.48 9.51
CA GLU A 67 -24.28 31.50 8.76
C GLU A 67 -25.75 31.08 8.56
N PRO A 68 -26.72 31.94 8.90
CA PRO A 68 -28.15 31.61 8.78
C PRO A 68 -28.67 31.64 7.33
N GLN A 69 -27.88 32.13 6.38
CA GLN A 69 -28.24 32.23 4.96
C GLN A 69 -27.19 31.51 4.10
N TRP A 70 -27.61 31.09 2.89
CA TRP A 70 -26.69 30.50 1.93
C TRP A 70 -25.65 31.52 1.46
N VAL A 71 -24.39 31.12 1.50
CA VAL A 71 -23.27 31.93 1.01
C VAL A 71 -23.08 31.65 -0.47
N HIS A 72 -23.07 32.71 -1.29
CA HIS A 72 -22.88 32.63 -2.72
C HIS A 72 -21.43 32.90 -3.09
N PHE A 73 -20.82 31.97 -3.84
CA PHE A 73 -19.49 32.09 -4.41
C PHE A 73 -19.56 32.04 -5.93
N THR A 74 -18.81 32.92 -6.59
CA THR A 74 -18.53 32.81 -8.03
C THR A 74 -17.10 32.35 -8.19
N LEU A 75 -16.91 31.15 -8.73
CA LEU A 75 -15.61 30.52 -8.91
C LEU A 75 -15.22 30.59 -10.38
N GLU A 76 -13.99 31.02 -10.67
CA GLU A 76 -13.39 30.85 -11.99
C GLU A 76 -12.82 29.44 -12.12
N ARG A 77 -13.27 28.69 -13.12
CA ARG A 77 -12.74 27.36 -13.42
C ARG A 77 -11.31 27.50 -13.91
N SER A 78 -10.38 26.82 -13.27
CA SER A 78 -8.98 26.79 -13.68
C SER A 78 -8.47 25.35 -13.73
N ILE A 79 -7.40 25.15 -14.49
CA ILE A 79 -6.68 23.87 -14.47
C ILE A 79 -5.97 23.78 -13.13
N ILE A 80 -6.50 22.94 -12.24
CA ILE A 80 -5.86 22.67 -10.96
C ILE A 80 -4.70 21.71 -11.21
N ARG A 81 -3.48 22.23 -11.06
CA ARG A 81 -2.27 21.42 -11.12
C ARG A 81 -1.94 20.96 -9.70
N LEU A 82 -2.43 19.77 -9.36
CA LEU A 82 -1.90 19.06 -8.21
C LEU A 82 -0.48 18.64 -8.55
N SER A 83 0.50 19.03 -7.72
CA SER A 83 1.87 18.56 -7.91
C SER A 83 1.89 17.04 -7.82
N SER A 84 2.40 16.42 -8.87
CA SER A 84 2.54 14.98 -8.99
C SER A 84 3.71 14.45 -8.18
N VAL A 85 4.70 15.30 -7.88
CA VAL A 85 5.93 14.93 -7.19
C VAL A 85 6.10 15.75 -5.91
N THR A 86 6.51 15.11 -4.83
CA THR A 86 6.93 15.80 -3.59
C THR A 86 8.28 15.24 -3.16
N SER A 87 9.11 16.06 -2.49
CA SER A 87 10.38 15.58 -1.95
C SER A 87 10.76 16.19 -0.60
N GLN A 88 11.58 15.46 0.14
CA GLN A 88 12.19 15.91 1.39
C GLN A 88 13.56 15.25 1.59
N MET A 89 14.42 15.88 2.38
CA MET A 89 15.67 15.28 2.85
C MET A 89 15.41 14.54 4.17
N LEU A 90 15.70 13.25 4.21
CA LEU A 90 15.64 12.42 5.42
C LEU A 90 17.00 12.38 6.15
N PRO A 91 17.03 12.00 7.44
CA PRO A 91 18.27 11.82 8.19
C PRO A 91 19.27 10.89 7.49
N GLY A 92 20.57 11.23 7.59
CA GLY A 92 21.63 10.53 6.86
C GLY A 92 21.83 10.99 5.41
N HIS A 93 21.28 12.16 5.05
CA HIS A 93 21.32 12.72 3.69
C HIS A 93 20.66 11.81 2.66
N ILE A 94 19.52 11.21 3.00
CA ILE A 94 18.76 10.36 2.07
C ILE A 94 17.63 11.19 1.48
N GLY A 95 17.63 11.38 0.17
CA GLY A 95 16.51 12.01 -0.53
C GLY A 95 15.29 11.08 -0.51
N TYR A 96 14.13 11.61 -0.16
CA TYR A 96 12.85 10.94 -0.38
C TYR A 96 12.07 11.71 -1.42
N VAL A 97 11.65 11.03 -2.48
CA VAL A 97 10.82 11.59 -3.54
C VAL A 97 9.62 10.69 -3.73
N ARG A 98 8.42 11.26 -3.73
CA ARG A 98 7.18 10.54 -3.97
C ARG A 98 6.55 11.01 -5.26
N ILE A 99 6.16 10.05 -6.12
CA ILE A 99 5.32 10.31 -7.29
C ILE A 99 3.93 9.79 -6.97
N ARG A 100 2.95 10.69 -6.82
CA ARG A 100 1.56 10.33 -6.49
C ARG A 100 0.85 9.68 -7.68
N GLN A 101 1.05 10.23 -8.87
CA GLN A 101 0.46 9.79 -10.13
C GLN A 101 1.26 10.40 -11.29
N PHE A 102 1.34 9.71 -12.43
CA PHE A 102 1.98 10.23 -13.64
C PHE A 102 1.06 11.20 -14.40
N SER A 103 1.25 12.48 -14.14
CA SER A 103 0.63 13.63 -14.83
C SER A 103 1.59 14.30 -15.82
N GLN A 104 1.10 15.24 -16.63
CA GLN A 104 1.89 15.88 -17.71
C GLN A 104 3.17 16.60 -17.23
N SER A 105 3.21 17.08 -15.98
CA SER A 105 4.38 17.79 -15.41
C SER A 105 5.33 16.89 -14.62
N THR A 106 5.00 15.61 -14.42
CA THR A 106 5.71 14.71 -13.49
C THR A 106 7.21 14.65 -13.74
N THR A 107 7.63 14.51 -15.00
CA THR A 107 9.05 14.40 -15.35
C THR A 107 9.81 15.66 -14.93
N THR A 108 9.28 16.84 -15.27
CA THR A 108 9.91 18.13 -14.96
C THR A 108 9.93 18.40 -13.46
N GLU A 109 8.85 18.08 -12.75
CA GLU A 109 8.82 18.18 -11.28
C GLU A 109 9.85 17.23 -10.65
N LEU A 110 9.92 15.98 -11.11
CA LEU A 110 10.89 14.99 -10.63
C LEU A 110 12.32 15.47 -10.83
N GLU A 111 12.67 15.94 -12.03
CA GLU A 111 13.98 16.50 -12.35
C GLU A 111 14.35 17.65 -11.39
N GLN A 112 13.44 18.61 -11.16
CA GLN A 112 13.66 19.72 -10.23
C GLN A 112 13.89 19.25 -8.79
N HIS A 113 13.10 18.28 -8.32
CA HIS A 113 13.25 17.72 -6.97
C HIS A 113 14.57 16.94 -6.82
N LEU A 114 15.00 16.20 -7.84
CA LEU A 114 16.27 15.48 -7.85
C LEU A 114 17.47 16.43 -7.87
N GLU A 115 17.44 17.47 -8.70
CA GLU A 115 18.50 18.50 -8.72
C GLU A 115 18.63 19.21 -7.38
N LYS A 116 17.50 19.57 -6.75
CA LYS A 116 17.52 20.16 -5.41
C LYS A 116 18.14 19.22 -4.38
N LEU A 117 17.74 17.94 -4.36
CA LEU A 117 18.29 16.96 -3.43
C LEU A 117 19.81 16.74 -3.64
N LYS A 118 20.28 16.76 -4.89
CA LYS A 118 21.72 16.70 -5.20
C LYS A 118 22.45 17.94 -4.68
N ALA A 119 21.90 19.13 -4.90
CA ALA A 119 22.47 20.38 -4.37
C ALA A 119 22.53 20.37 -2.83
N ASP A 120 21.55 19.75 -2.18
CA ASP A 120 21.49 19.53 -0.72
C ASP A 120 22.35 18.33 -0.25
N ASN A 121 23.22 17.81 -1.11
CA ASN A 121 24.20 16.75 -0.83
C ASN A 121 23.58 15.41 -0.42
N ALA A 122 22.47 15.02 -1.05
CA ALA A 122 21.90 13.68 -0.91
C ALA A 122 22.93 12.60 -1.29
N ARG A 123 22.90 11.47 -0.58
CA ARG A 123 23.79 10.31 -0.74
C ARG A 123 23.07 9.07 -1.29
N GLY A 124 21.75 9.09 -1.30
CA GLY A 124 20.90 8.04 -1.83
C GLY A 124 19.46 8.53 -1.99
N LEU A 125 18.64 7.73 -2.67
CA LEU A 125 17.25 8.08 -2.99
C LEU A 125 16.28 6.97 -2.61
N ILE A 126 15.19 7.34 -1.95
CA ILE A 126 13.97 6.56 -1.86
C ILE A 126 12.98 7.16 -2.85
N LEU A 127 12.58 6.37 -3.86
CA LEU A 127 11.52 6.72 -4.79
C LEU A 127 10.23 6.00 -4.36
N ASP A 128 9.29 6.74 -3.82
CA ASP A 128 8.01 6.23 -3.34
C ASP A 128 6.96 6.22 -4.46
N LEU A 129 6.57 5.01 -4.87
CA LEU A 129 5.47 4.71 -5.80
C LEU A 129 4.31 3.98 -5.11
N TYR A 130 4.29 3.95 -3.77
CA TYR A 130 3.26 3.31 -2.96
C TYR A 130 1.90 3.94 -3.28
N ASN A 131 0.89 3.10 -3.56
CA ASN A 131 -0.44 3.52 -3.98
C ASN A 131 -0.50 4.44 -5.22
N ASN A 132 0.53 4.42 -6.08
CA ASN A 132 0.53 5.13 -7.35
C ASN A 132 -0.20 4.31 -8.44
N PRO A 133 -1.40 4.71 -8.89
CA PRO A 133 -2.20 3.92 -9.84
C PRO A 133 -1.69 3.98 -11.29
N GLY A 134 -0.55 4.64 -11.53
CA GLY A 134 0.03 4.88 -12.84
C GLY A 134 -0.34 6.26 -13.38
N GLY A 135 -0.75 6.33 -14.64
CA GLY A 135 -1.05 7.59 -15.34
C GLY A 135 -0.48 7.58 -16.75
N LEU A 136 0.02 8.73 -17.19
CA LEU A 136 0.55 8.91 -18.54
C LEU A 136 1.85 8.09 -18.73
N LEU A 137 1.81 7.08 -19.59
CA LEU A 137 2.96 6.20 -19.84
C LEU A 137 4.22 6.97 -20.28
N HIS A 138 4.07 7.95 -21.17
CA HIS A 138 5.20 8.75 -21.65
C HIS A 138 5.90 9.53 -20.52
N GLN A 139 5.22 9.79 -19.41
CA GLN A 139 5.83 10.43 -18.23
C GLN A 139 6.65 9.41 -17.43
N ALA A 140 6.14 8.19 -17.25
CA ALA A 140 6.92 7.13 -16.62
C ALA A 140 8.15 6.75 -17.45
N GLU A 141 8.03 6.75 -18.78
CA GLU A 141 9.16 6.57 -19.70
C GLU A 141 10.25 7.62 -19.45
N LYS A 142 9.89 8.90 -19.51
CA LYS A 142 10.86 9.98 -19.28
C LYS A 142 11.41 10.01 -17.85
N CYS A 143 10.59 9.64 -16.85
CA CYS A 143 11.08 9.49 -15.47
C CYS A 143 12.10 8.36 -15.35
N ALA A 144 11.92 7.22 -16.06
CA ALA A 144 12.91 6.14 -16.08
C ALA A 144 14.24 6.62 -16.70
N ASP A 145 14.14 7.48 -17.72
CA ASP A 145 15.28 8.08 -18.41
C ASP A 145 16.15 8.96 -17.49
N LEU A 146 15.59 9.51 -16.42
CA LEU A 146 16.35 10.27 -15.40
C LEU A 146 17.27 9.38 -14.55
N PHE A 147 17.11 8.06 -14.59
CA PHE A 147 17.85 7.10 -13.77
C PHE A 147 18.67 6.09 -14.60
N LEU A 148 18.32 5.87 -15.87
CA LEU A 148 18.93 4.87 -16.75
C LEU A 148 19.73 5.56 -17.85
N THR A 149 20.99 5.16 -18.03
CA THR A 149 21.85 5.64 -19.13
C THR A 149 21.69 4.81 -20.40
N GLU A 150 21.20 3.58 -20.30
CA GLU A 150 20.98 2.69 -21.43
C GLU A 150 19.94 1.61 -21.09
N GLY A 151 19.64 0.75 -22.07
CA GLY A 151 18.69 -0.35 -21.91
C GLY A 151 17.27 -0.04 -22.39
N ILE A 152 16.42 -1.06 -22.39
CA ILE A 152 15.01 -0.95 -22.80
C ILE A 152 14.19 -0.53 -21.58
N ILE A 153 13.39 0.52 -21.68
CA ILE A 153 12.46 0.92 -20.61
C ILE A 153 11.24 0.01 -20.63
N TYR A 154 10.62 -0.14 -21.81
CA TYR A 154 9.56 -1.14 -22.02
C TYR A 154 9.53 -1.63 -23.47
N SER A 155 8.92 -2.78 -23.68
CA SER A 155 8.47 -3.25 -24.99
C SER A 155 6.97 -3.53 -24.98
N ALA A 156 6.29 -3.27 -26.09
CA ALA A 156 4.89 -3.64 -26.28
C ALA A 156 4.81 -4.91 -27.13
N VAL A 157 4.02 -5.89 -26.69
CA VAL A 157 3.87 -7.20 -27.32
C VAL A 157 2.39 -7.47 -27.60
N GLY A 158 2.03 -7.62 -28.88
CA GLY A 158 0.66 -7.88 -29.33
C GLY A 158 0.26 -9.37 -29.38
N GLN A 159 -0.95 -9.65 -29.87
CA GLN A 159 -1.61 -10.98 -29.91
C GLN A 159 -0.85 -12.10 -30.67
N HIS A 160 0.26 -11.81 -31.35
CA HIS A 160 1.11 -12.82 -32.02
C HIS A 160 2.54 -12.86 -31.48
N ARG A 161 2.75 -12.40 -30.24
CA ARG A 161 4.08 -12.25 -29.61
C ARG A 161 5.06 -11.40 -30.42
N ARG A 162 4.55 -10.61 -31.37
CA ARG A 162 5.34 -9.65 -32.12
C ARG A 162 5.51 -8.41 -31.26
N VAL A 163 6.75 -7.97 -31.13
CA VAL A 163 7.08 -6.69 -30.51
C VAL A 163 6.58 -5.59 -31.45
N SER A 164 5.59 -4.83 -31.00
CA SER A 164 5.02 -3.72 -31.77
C SER A 164 5.73 -2.40 -31.47
N GLU A 165 6.39 -2.29 -30.31
CA GLU A 165 7.08 -1.08 -29.87
C GLU A 165 8.20 -1.42 -28.90
N VAL A 166 9.31 -0.67 -28.98
CA VAL A 166 10.39 -0.70 -27.99
C VAL A 166 10.75 0.74 -27.63
N ARG A 167 10.82 1.05 -26.33
CA ARG A 167 11.34 2.30 -25.81
C ARG A 167 12.64 2.05 -25.07
N ARG A 168 13.62 2.92 -25.27
CA ARG A 168 14.98 2.79 -24.73
C ARG A 168 15.35 4.05 -23.97
N ALA A 169 16.22 3.88 -22.98
CA ALA A 169 16.82 5.00 -22.29
C ALA A 169 17.83 5.72 -23.19
N SER A 170 18.00 7.02 -22.96
CA SER A 170 18.86 7.93 -23.67
C SER A 170 20.11 8.21 -22.83
N LEU A 171 21.29 8.12 -23.45
CA LEU A 171 22.59 8.17 -22.77
C LEU A 171 22.81 9.40 -21.85
N HIS A 172 22.24 10.55 -22.21
CA HIS A 172 22.49 11.83 -21.53
C HIS A 172 21.32 12.29 -20.64
N SER A 173 20.25 11.50 -20.52
CA SER A 173 19.08 11.87 -19.72
C SER A 173 19.25 11.54 -18.23
N ALA A 174 20.10 10.57 -17.89
CA ALA A 174 20.27 10.16 -16.52
C ALA A 174 20.96 11.25 -15.70
N ILE A 175 20.26 11.74 -14.67
CA ILE A 175 20.74 12.79 -13.78
C ILE A 175 21.03 12.28 -12.36
N TRP A 176 20.61 11.06 -12.04
CA TRP A 176 20.78 10.47 -10.72
C TRP A 176 21.58 9.15 -10.79
N HIS A 177 22.79 9.16 -10.22
CA HIS A 177 23.71 8.02 -10.25
C HIS A 177 23.99 7.41 -8.87
N LEU A 178 23.42 7.97 -7.80
CA LEU A 178 23.59 7.47 -6.44
C LEU A 178 22.70 6.24 -6.18
N PRO A 179 23.00 5.44 -5.13
CA PRO A 179 22.17 4.31 -4.74
C PRO A 179 20.69 4.70 -4.55
N MET A 180 19.78 3.81 -4.93
CA MET A 180 18.35 4.07 -4.79
C MET A 180 17.52 2.82 -4.47
N ILE A 181 16.42 3.05 -3.76
CA ILE A 181 15.36 2.07 -3.47
C ILE A 181 14.05 2.61 -4.04
N VAL A 182 13.24 1.75 -4.63
CA VAL A 182 11.87 2.06 -5.07
C VAL A 182 10.89 1.34 -4.14
N LEU A 183 9.95 2.08 -3.56
CA LEU A 183 8.89 1.54 -2.73
C LEU A 183 7.64 1.29 -3.56
N VAL A 184 7.08 0.08 -3.46
CA VAL A 184 5.87 -0.34 -4.20
C VAL A 184 4.94 -1.14 -3.30
N ASN A 185 3.65 -1.18 -3.66
CA ASN A 185 2.69 -2.09 -3.08
C ASN A 185 1.59 -2.50 -4.07
N GLN A 186 0.56 -3.21 -3.59
CA GLN A 186 -0.58 -3.62 -4.42
C GLN A 186 -1.32 -2.46 -5.10
N GLY A 187 -1.20 -1.21 -4.59
CA GLY A 187 -1.76 -0.02 -5.21
C GLY A 187 -0.87 0.59 -6.31
N SER A 188 0.39 0.18 -6.42
CA SER A 188 1.29 0.56 -7.50
C SER A 188 0.89 -0.15 -8.80
N ALA A 189 0.48 0.59 -9.83
CA ALA A 189 -0.08 0.00 -11.04
C ALA A 189 0.39 0.68 -12.34
N SER A 190 0.32 -0.06 -13.46
CA SER A 190 0.48 0.44 -14.82
C SER A 190 1.81 1.21 -15.02
N ALA A 191 1.76 2.51 -15.32
CA ALA A 191 2.96 3.32 -15.55
C ALA A 191 3.97 3.26 -14.37
N ALA A 192 3.50 3.12 -13.13
CA ALA A 192 4.37 2.93 -11.96
C ALA A 192 5.14 1.60 -12.01
N GLU A 193 4.48 0.54 -12.50
CA GLU A 193 5.08 -0.79 -12.67
C GLU A 193 6.08 -0.80 -13.82
N ILE A 194 5.85 -0.02 -14.87
CA ILE A 194 6.83 0.17 -15.95
C ILE A 194 8.11 0.81 -15.41
N LEU A 195 7.99 1.88 -14.62
CA LEU A 195 9.15 2.54 -14.00
C LEU A 195 9.88 1.59 -13.04
N ALA A 196 9.17 1.00 -12.08
CA ALA A 196 9.77 0.08 -11.10
C ALA A 196 10.39 -1.15 -11.79
N GLY A 197 9.69 -1.74 -12.75
CA GLY A 197 10.15 -2.91 -13.49
C GLY A 197 11.38 -2.62 -14.36
N ALA A 198 11.44 -1.47 -15.03
CA ALA A 198 12.61 -1.07 -15.81
C ALA A 198 13.84 -0.90 -14.90
N LEU A 199 13.69 -0.18 -13.79
CA LEU A 199 14.77 0.01 -12.82
C LEU A 199 15.23 -1.31 -12.19
N LYS A 200 14.30 -2.26 -11.97
CA LYS A 200 14.60 -3.60 -11.49
C LYS A 200 15.39 -4.42 -12.49
N VAL A 201 14.91 -4.52 -13.74
CA VAL A 201 15.57 -5.33 -14.79
C VAL A 201 16.99 -4.87 -15.05
N HIS A 202 17.23 -3.55 -15.04
CA HIS A 202 18.56 -2.97 -15.23
C HIS A 202 19.41 -2.91 -13.95
N ARG A 203 18.98 -3.56 -12.86
CA ARG A 203 19.67 -3.56 -11.55
C ARG A 203 19.97 -2.15 -11.01
N ARG A 204 19.25 -1.15 -11.50
CA ARG A 204 19.44 0.26 -11.15
C ARG A 204 18.92 0.56 -9.75
N ALA A 205 17.85 -0.10 -9.34
CA ALA A 205 17.23 0.10 -8.04
C ALA A 205 16.86 -1.21 -7.35
N LEU A 206 16.89 -1.20 -6.02
CA LEU A 206 16.27 -2.23 -5.20
C LEU A 206 14.77 -1.95 -5.10
N ILE A 207 13.92 -2.93 -5.40
CA ILE A 207 12.48 -2.81 -5.17
C ILE A 207 12.17 -3.36 -3.78
N MET A 208 11.48 -2.58 -2.95
CA MET A 208 11.11 -2.93 -1.58
C MET A 208 9.62 -2.67 -1.33
N GLY A 209 8.94 -3.56 -0.61
CA GLY A 209 7.52 -3.41 -0.27
C GLY A 209 6.72 -4.68 -0.55
N GLU A 210 5.57 -4.54 -1.20
CA GLU A 210 4.70 -5.65 -1.61
C GLU A 210 4.70 -5.82 -3.14
N THR A 211 4.23 -6.97 -3.64
CA THR A 211 4.01 -7.15 -5.08
C THR A 211 3.03 -6.09 -5.60
N SER A 212 3.36 -5.48 -6.74
CA SER A 212 2.51 -4.46 -7.37
C SER A 212 1.26 -5.05 -8.03
N PHE A 213 0.34 -4.19 -8.48
CA PHE A 213 -1.01 -4.58 -8.89
C PHE A 213 -1.08 -5.63 -10.03
N GLY A 214 -0.19 -5.54 -11.02
CA GLY A 214 -0.17 -6.42 -12.19
C GLY A 214 -0.96 -5.90 -13.39
N LYS A 215 -0.97 -4.58 -13.65
CA LYS A 215 -1.63 -4.00 -14.82
C LYS A 215 -0.62 -3.70 -15.92
N GLY A 216 -0.37 -4.69 -16.78
CA GLY A 216 0.56 -4.60 -17.90
C GLY A 216 -0.13 -4.45 -19.27
N SER A 217 -1.40 -4.08 -19.37
CA SER A 217 -2.15 -4.03 -20.63
C SER A 217 -2.16 -2.66 -21.31
N ILE A 218 -2.09 -2.67 -22.64
CA ILE A 218 -2.31 -1.51 -23.52
C ILE A 218 -3.76 -1.53 -23.97
N GLN A 219 -4.49 -0.47 -23.67
CA GLN A 219 -5.89 -0.32 -24.05
C GLN A 219 -6.03 0.79 -25.09
N MET A 220 -6.74 0.50 -26.17
CA MET A 220 -7.14 1.47 -27.18
C MET A 220 -8.62 1.79 -26.97
N VAL A 221 -8.99 3.06 -27.09
CA VAL A 221 -10.38 3.52 -27.10
C VAL A 221 -10.69 3.95 -28.52
N ASN A 222 -11.67 3.30 -29.14
CA ASN A 222 -12.19 3.64 -30.45
C ASN A 222 -13.56 4.27 -30.24
N GLU A 223 -13.67 5.56 -30.49
CA GLU A 223 -14.94 6.29 -30.47
C GLU A 223 -15.67 6.10 -31.81
N PHE A 224 -16.99 6.00 -31.77
CA PHE A 224 -17.85 5.84 -32.92
C PHE A 224 -18.73 7.09 -33.08
N ASP A 225 -19.28 7.30 -34.29
CA ASP A 225 -20.06 8.49 -34.63
C ASP A 225 -21.37 8.63 -33.82
N ASP A 226 -21.79 7.58 -33.11
CA ASP A 226 -22.99 7.53 -32.26
C ASP A 226 -22.70 7.84 -30.77
N ASP A 227 -21.56 8.48 -30.49
CA ASP A 227 -21.04 8.77 -29.13
C ASP A 227 -20.74 7.51 -28.29
N SER A 228 -20.78 6.30 -28.88
CA SER A 228 -20.32 5.08 -28.23
C SER A 228 -18.79 4.92 -28.35
N ALA A 229 -18.20 4.10 -27.47
CA ALA A 229 -16.77 3.82 -27.52
C ALA A 229 -16.45 2.36 -27.17
N LEU A 230 -15.54 1.75 -27.94
CA LEU A 230 -14.97 0.43 -27.64
C LEU A 230 -13.61 0.61 -26.98
N LYS A 231 -13.49 0.13 -25.73
CA LYS A 231 -12.21 0.05 -25.03
C LYS A 231 -11.67 -1.37 -25.07
N MET A 232 -10.65 -1.61 -25.89
CA MET A 232 -10.11 -2.95 -26.13
C MET A 232 -8.63 -3.05 -25.77
N THR A 233 -8.25 -4.14 -25.10
CA THR A 233 -6.83 -4.47 -24.87
C THR A 233 -6.20 -5.00 -26.14
N ILE A 234 -5.15 -4.34 -26.64
CA ILE A 234 -4.51 -4.66 -27.92
C ILE A 234 -3.10 -5.27 -27.79
N ALA A 235 -2.46 -5.07 -26.63
CA ALA A 235 -1.10 -5.51 -26.38
C ALA A 235 -0.81 -5.53 -24.87
N HIS A 236 0.36 -6.08 -24.51
CA HIS A 236 0.90 -6.06 -23.17
C HIS A 236 2.28 -5.42 -23.15
N TYR A 237 2.61 -4.71 -22.07
CA TYR A 237 3.94 -4.21 -21.82
C TYR A 237 4.82 -5.27 -21.15
N LEU A 238 6.09 -5.31 -21.54
CA LEU A 238 7.17 -5.90 -20.78
C LEU A 238 8.08 -4.78 -20.25
N ALA A 239 8.18 -4.61 -18.94
CA ALA A 239 9.08 -3.64 -18.33
C ALA A 239 10.54 -4.10 -18.45
N GLY A 240 11.46 -3.15 -18.62
CA GLY A 240 12.85 -3.50 -18.94
C GLY A 240 13.02 -4.21 -20.29
N GLY A 241 11.94 -4.31 -21.09
CA GLY A 241 11.86 -5.10 -22.31
C GLY A 241 11.65 -6.60 -22.09
N THR A 242 11.72 -7.08 -20.85
CA THR A 242 11.68 -8.52 -20.54
C THR A 242 10.61 -8.84 -19.51
N LEU A 243 10.50 -8.11 -18.40
CA LEU A 243 9.63 -8.41 -17.25
C LEU A 243 8.14 -8.26 -17.60
N ALA A 244 7.40 -9.37 -17.55
CA ALA A 244 5.96 -9.39 -17.73
C ALA A 244 5.27 -8.92 -16.44
N ILE A 245 4.39 -7.94 -16.56
CA ILE A 245 3.67 -7.35 -15.42
C ILE A 245 2.23 -7.82 -15.35
N GLN A 246 1.59 -8.10 -16.50
CA GLN A 246 0.16 -8.40 -16.55
C GLN A 246 -0.20 -9.61 -15.66
N SER A 247 -1.07 -9.37 -14.68
CA SER A 247 -1.54 -10.32 -13.66
C SER A 247 -0.47 -10.84 -12.70
N LEU A 248 0.77 -10.38 -12.80
CA LEU A 248 1.90 -10.82 -11.95
C LEU A 248 2.41 -9.70 -11.03
N GLY A 249 2.38 -8.46 -11.52
CA GLY A 249 3.02 -7.33 -10.86
C GLY A 249 4.55 -7.37 -10.94
N VAL A 250 5.17 -6.33 -10.40
CA VAL A 250 6.60 -6.25 -10.11
C VAL A 250 6.80 -6.79 -8.70
N LYS A 251 7.28 -8.02 -8.60
CA LYS A 251 7.66 -8.61 -7.31
C LYS A 251 8.83 -7.82 -6.70
N PRO A 252 8.88 -7.57 -5.39
CA PRO A 252 9.99 -6.84 -4.77
C PRO A 252 11.27 -7.70 -4.72
N HIS A 253 12.44 -7.05 -4.54
CA HIS A 253 13.65 -7.74 -4.08
C HIS A 253 13.56 -8.01 -2.58
N VAL A 254 13.06 -7.03 -1.82
CA VAL A 254 12.84 -7.16 -0.38
C VAL A 254 11.35 -7.03 -0.10
N ALA A 255 10.70 -8.16 0.21
CA ALA A 255 9.32 -8.14 0.68
C ALA A 255 9.27 -7.56 2.10
N VAL A 256 8.19 -6.86 2.45
CA VAL A 256 8.07 -6.18 3.75
C VAL A 256 6.85 -6.66 4.48
N GLN A 257 7.01 -7.23 5.66
CA GLN A 257 5.92 -7.60 6.55
C GLN A 257 5.78 -6.53 7.64
N ILE A 258 4.70 -5.76 7.60
CA ILE A 258 4.40 -4.78 8.65
C ILE A 258 3.66 -5.50 9.77
N LEU A 259 4.25 -5.47 10.96
CA LEU A 259 3.69 -5.95 12.21
C LEU A 259 2.91 -4.79 12.83
N ASP A 260 1.59 -4.90 12.86
CA ASP A 260 0.71 -3.84 13.40
C ASP A 260 -0.03 -4.34 14.64
N LEU A 261 0.10 -3.59 15.74
CA LEU A 261 -0.56 -3.88 17.00
C LEU A 261 -1.81 -3.02 17.11
N ASP A 262 -2.98 -3.64 17.02
CA ASP A 262 -4.25 -2.95 17.16
C ASP A 262 -4.52 -2.56 18.62
N HIS A 263 -5.64 -1.88 18.88
CA HIS A 263 -6.09 -1.53 20.23
C HIS A 263 -6.21 -2.75 21.15
N ASN A 264 -6.59 -3.92 20.62
CA ASN A 264 -6.61 -5.16 21.38
C ASN A 264 -5.17 -5.64 21.69
N PRO A 265 -4.79 -5.80 22.98
CA PRO A 265 -3.44 -6.22 23.37
C PRO A 265 -3.02 -7.59 22.82
N HIS A 266 -3.98 -8.40 22.39
CA HIS A 266 -3.75 -9.75 21.89
C HIS A 266 -3.86 -9.87 20.37
N GLU A 267 -4.13 -8.82 19.61
CA GLU A 267 -4.25 -8.91 18.14
C GLU A 267 -3.01 -8.36 17.44
N LEU A 268 -2.38 -9.22 16.63
CA LEU A 268 -1.33 -8.85 15.70
C LEU A 268 -1.83 -9.00 14.26
N PHE A 269 -1.71 -7.93 13.50
CA PHE A 269 -2.07 -7.91 12.08
C PHE A 269 -0.82 -8.09 11.24
N GLN A 270 -0.89 -9.06 10.32
CA GLN A 270 0.08 -9.20 9.26
C GLN A 270 -0.58 -8.74 7.96
N ARG A 271 -0.13 -7.60 7.43
CA ARG A 271 -0.77 -6.95 6.28
C ARG A 271 -0.63 -7.71 4.95
N ASN A 272 0.15 -8.80 4.90
CA ASN A 272 0.67 -9.37 3.65
C ASN A 272 0.23 -10.79 3.27
N ASP A 273 -0.57 -11.47 4.07
CA ASP A 273 -0.91 -12.87 3.79
C ASP A 273 -2.13 -13.03 2.87
N ARG A 274 -2.15 -12.29 1.75
CA ARG A 274 -2.95 -12.70 0.60
C ARG A 274 -2.10 -13.69 -0.20
N ALA A 275 -2.41 -14.98 -0.01
CA ALA A 275 -1.88 -16.03 -0.87
C ALA A 275 -2.20 -15.69 -2.33
N ASP A 276 -1.15 -15.63 -3.15
CA ASP A 276 -1.21 -15.35 -4.57
C ASP A 276 -2.21 -16.30 -5.25
N ALA A 277 -3.24 -15.74 -5.89
CA ALA A 277 -3.98 -16.50 -6.89
C ALA A 277 -3.02 -16.80 -8.04
N GLU A 278 -2.90 -18.07 -8.43
CA GLU A 278 -2.07 -18.57 -9.54
C GLU A 278 -2.41 -17.86 -10.86
N ALA A 279 -1.82 -16.70 -11.08
CA ALA A 279 -1.82 -16.05 -12.38
C ALA A 279 -0.74 -16.72 -13.23
N ALA A 280 -1.17 -17.57 -14.18
CA ALA A 280 -0.25 -18.12 -15.16
C ALA A 280 0.31 -16.97 -16.03
N PRO A 281 1.65 -16.80 -16.11
CA PRO A 281 2.27 -15.79 -16.94
C PRO A 281 1.87 -15.95 -18.42
N LEU A 282 1.49 -14.85 -19.10
CA LEU A 282 1.29 -14.85 -20.55
C LEU A 282 2.59 -15.20 -21.32
N VAL A 283 3.74 -14.95 -20.69
CA VAL A 283 5.09 -15.27 -21.16
C VAL A 283 5.73 -16.12 -20.07
N GLY A 284 6.27 -17.30 -20.39
CA GLY A 284 6.85 -18.26 -19.44
C GLY A 284 8.07 -17.74 -18.67
N GLN A 285 7.86 -16.72 -17.85
CA GLN A 285 8.82 -16.18 -16.93
C GLN A 285 8.82 -17.04 -15.67
N PRO A 286 10.00 -17.45 -15.21
CA PRO A 286 10.10 -18.11 -13.92
C PRO A 286 9.62 -17.15 -12.84
N ASP A 287 8.78 -17.65 -11.94
CA ASP A 287 8.42 -16.93 -10.74
C ASP A 287 9.66 -16.87 -9.84
N VAL A 288 10.22 -15.67 -9.66
CA VAL A 288 11.41 -15.47 -8.82
C VAL A 288 10.96 -14.91 -7.47
N PRO A 289 11.15 -15.66 -6.36
CA PRO A 289 10.81 -15.17 -5.04
C PRO A 289 11.66 -13.93 -4.67
N PRO A 290 11.22 -13.12 -3.70
CA PRO A 290 12.04 -12.05 -3.17
C PRO A 290 13.37 -12.61 -2.63
N TRP A 291 14.40 -11.77 -2.60
CA TRP A 291 15.69 -12.14 -2.00
C TRP A 291 15.54 -12.46 -0.52
N THR A 292 14.68 -11.71 0.16
CA THR A 292 14.38 -11.82 1.58
C THR A 292 13.07 -11.10 1.93
N THR A 293 12.56 -11.37 3.12
CA THR A 293 11.45 -10.64 3.74
C THR A 293 11.97 -9.93 4.98
N VAL A 294 11.68 -8.64 5.12
CA VAL A 294 12.00 -7.84 6.31
C VAL A 294 10.73 -7.57 7.12
N GLN A 295 10.81 -7.75 8.43
CA GLN A 295 9.75 -7.36 9.35
C GLN A 295 9.98 -5.94 9.84
N VAL A 296 8.93 -5.12 9.84
CA VAL A 296 8.95 -3.77 10.41
C VAL A 296 7.77 -3.60 11.36
N LEU A 297 7.99 -2.94 12.50
CA LEU A 297 6.96 -2.72 13.50
C LEU A 297 6.28 -1.36 13.30
N SER A 298 4.98 -1.37 13.06
CA SER A 298 4.12 -0.18 12.98
C SER A 298 4.22 0.67 14.25
N GLN A 299 4.34 1.97 14.09
CA GLN A 299 4.28 2.95 15.18
C GLN A 299 2.94 3.68 15.24
N ARG A 300 1.98 3.33 14.36
CA ARG A 300 0.67 4.00 14.30
C ARG A 300 -0.23 3.50 15.43
N VAL A 301 -0.75 4.44 16.23
CA VAL A 301 -1.95 4.21 17.04
C VAL A 301 -3.14 4.59 16.16
N SER A 302 -4.04 3.65 15.87
CA SER A 302 -5.25 3.91 15.09
C SER A 302 -6.07 5.06 15.71
N GLY A 303 -6.49 6.03 14.88
CA GLY A 303 -7.40 7.11 15.29
C GLY A 303 -6.97 8.56 15.01
N ALA A 304 -5.77 8.82 14.49
CA ALA A 304 -5.36 10.17 14.08
C ALA A 304 -5.74 10.44 12.61
N ASP A 305 -6.66 11.38 12.42
CA ASP A 305 -7.08 12.08 11.20
C ASP A 305 -6.56 11.55 9.84
N VAL A 306 -7.45 10.87 9.12
CA VAL A 306 -7.28 10.43 7.73
C VAL A 306 -7.30 11.66 6.80
N GLN A 307 -6.15 12.31 6.65
CA GLN A 307 -5.90 13.29 5.58
C GLN A 307 -4.59 12.94 4.88
N ASP A 308 -4.68 12.56 3.60
CA ASP A 308 -3.57 12.33 2.63
C ASP A 308 -2.54 11.23 2.99
N SER A 309 -2.58 10.67 4.21
CA SER A 309 -1.66 9.67 4.77
C SER A 309 -1.80 8.25 4.21
N ASP A 310 -2.88 7.97 3.48
CA ASP A 310 -3.17 6.64 2.93
C ASP A 310 -2.49 6.38 1.58
N ASN A 311 -1.87 7.38 0.95
CA ASN A 311 -1.28 7.23 -0.39
C ASN A 311 0.27 7.29 -0.42
N GLN A 312 0.94 7.24 0.73
CA GLN A 312 2.41 7.19 0.81
C GLN A 312 2.87 5.93 1.52
N ALA A 313 4.13 5.54 1.32
CA ALA A 313 4.71 4.42 2.04
C ALA A 313 4.62 4.64 3.57
N PRO A 314 4.32 3.60 4.35
CA PRO A 314 4.35 3.67 5.80
C PRO A 314 5.71 4.22 6.31
N PRO A 315 5.72 5.10 7.33
CA PRO A 315 6.96 5.66 7.87
C PRO A 315 8.01 4.60 8.22
N GLU A 316 7.57 3.47 8.77
CA GLU A 316 8.40 2.36 9.22
C GLU A 316 9.10 1.66 8.05
N LEU A 317 8.40 1.50 6.94
CA LEU A 317 8.97 1.02 5.67
C LEU A 317 9.98 2.04 5.11
N THR A 318 9.61 3.32 5.10
CA THR A 318 10.51 4.38 4.61
C THR A 318 11.79 4.43 5.45
N ASP A 319 11.69 4.26 6.76
CA ASP A 319 12.82 4.25 7.68
C ASP A 319 13.70 3.01 7.53
N ALA A 320 13.12 1.83 7.28
CA ALA A 320 13.87 0.62 6.98
C ALA A 320 14.66 0.79 5.67
N ALA A 321 14.01 1.30 4.60
CA ALA A 321 14.68 1.62 3.34
C ALA A 321 15.83 2.64 3.53
N ARG A 322 15.61 3.65 4.37
CA ARG A 322 16.62 4.66 4.71
C ARG A 322 17.83 4.03 5.45
N ARG A 323 17.59 3.18 6.44
CA ARG A 323 18.67 2.46 7.15
C ARG A 323 19.49 1.58 6.20
N LEU A 324 18.83 0.86 5.29
CA LEU A 324 19.50 0.06 4.27
C LEU A 324 20.35 0.93 3.31
N LEU A 325 19.88 2.12 2.94
CA LEU A 325 20.63 3.05 2.08
C LEU A 325 21.88 3.67 2.75
N ILE A 326 21.90 3.76 4.08
CA ILE A 326 23.03 4.33 4.84
C ILE A 326 24.16 3.32 5.04
N MET A 327 23.90 2.02 4.81
CA MET A 327 24.93 1.00 4.94
C MET A 327 26.15 1.31 4.06
N PRO A 328 27.38 1.02 4.51
CA PRO A 328 28.58 1.14 3.68
C PRO A 328 28.48 0.27 2.43
N ARG A 329 28.84 0.82 1.27
CA ARG A 329 28.74 0.15 -0.03
C ARG A 329 29.95 0.41 -0.91
N GLN A 330 30.33 -0.61 -1.68
CA GLN A 330 31.39 -0.51 -2.69
C GLN A 330 30.84 -0.10 -4.07
N HIS A 331 29.59 -0.49 -4.37
CA HIS A 331 28.95 -0.28 -5.66
C HIS A 331 27.54 0.32 -5.53
N VAL A 332 27.09 0.99 -6.59
CA VAL A 332 25.72 1.55 -6.71
C VAL A 332 24.68 0.43 -6.87
N GLU A 333 25.06 -0.65 -7.56
CA GLU A 333 24.21 -1.84 -7.69
C GLU A 333 24.01 -2.52 -6.34
N TRP A 334 22.87 -3.19 -6.19
CA TRP A 334 22.52 -3.91 -4.98
C TRP A 334 22.93 -5.37 -5.07
N GLU A 335 23.61 -5.84 -4.03
CA GLU A 335 24.02 -7.24 -3.87
C GLU A 335 23.06 -7.96 -2.91
N ARG A 336 22.77 -9.23 -3.21
CA ARG A 336 21.79 -10.01 -2.46
C ARG A 336 22.23 -10.23 -1.01
N ASP A 337 23.41 -10.80 -0.79
CA ASP A 337 23.81 -11.30 0.53
C ASP A 337 23.88 -10.20 1.60
N PRO A 338 24.44 -8.99 1.34
CA PRO A 338 24.40 -7.90 2.31
C PRO A 338 22.98 -7.44 2.67
N VAL A 339 22.06 -7.46 1.68
CA VAL A 339 20.65 -7.08 1.89
C VAL A 339 19.93 -8.14 2.73
N VAL A 340 20.21 -9.43 2.51
CA VAL A 340 19.66 -10.53 3.33
C VAL A 340 20.16 -10.44 4.77
N ALA A 341 21.46 -10.20 4.98
CA ALA A 341 22.00 -10.03 6.33
C ALA A 341 21.35 -8.85 7.05
N TRP A 342 21.25 -7.69 6.39
CA TRP A 342 20.57 -6.52 6.94
C TRP A 342 19.11 -6.80 7.29
N SER A 343 18.37 -7.54 6.46
CA SER A 343 16.96 -7.79 6.73
C SER A 343 16.74 -8.66 7.97
N HIS A 344 17.65 -9.56 8.29
CA HIS A 344 17.60 -10.33 9.53
C HIS A 344 17.80 -9.41 10.74
N ASP A 345 18.86 -8.59 10.74
CA ASP A 345 19.13 -7.63 11.82
C ASP A 345 17.95 -6.66 12.03
N GLU A 346 17.39 -6.15 10.94
CA GLU A 346 16.24 -5.25 10.96
C GLU A 346 14.97 -5.94 11.50
N SER A 347 14.75 -7.21 11.13
CA SER A 347 13.62 -7.99 11.63
C SER A 347 13.76 -8.34 13.12
N ASP A 348 14.99 -8.62 13.57
CA ASP A 348 15.29 -8.87 14.99
C ASP A 348 15.03 -7.61 15.83
N HIS A 349 15.40 -6.42 15.33
CA HIS A 349 15.05 -5.15 15.97
C HIS A 349 13.53 -4.93 16.02
N ALA A 350 12.81 -5.19 14.93
CA ALA A 350 11.35 -5.09 14.91
C ALA A 350 10.71 -6.06 15.91
N MET A 351 11.21 -7.29 16.02
CA MET A 351 10.76 -8.29 16.98
C MET A 351 11.01 -7.86 18.43
N LEU A 352 12.18 -7.29 18.75
CA LEU A 352 12.45 -6.75 20.08
C LEU A 352 11.48 -5.62 20.45
N GLY A 353 11.22 -4.71 19.50
CA GLY A 353 10.21 -3.66 19.68
C GLY A 353 8.82 -4.23 19.90
N LEU A 354 8.45 -5.28 19.16
CA LEU A 354 7.16 -5.96 19.30
C LEU A 354 7.03 -6.57 20.71
N ILE A 355 8.05 -7.27 21.18
CA ILE A 355 8.10 -7.85 22.54
C ILE A 355 7.89 -6.78 23.60
N GLU A 356 8.56 -5.64 23.47
CA GLU A 356 8.41 -4.53 24.42
C GLU A 356 6.97 -3.98 24.43
N GLN A 357 6.39 -3.75 23.24
CA GLN A 357 5.02 -3.23 23.12
C GLN A 357 3.97 -4.22 23.64
N LEU A 358 4.16 -5.52 23.36
CA LEU A 358 3.31 -6.59 23.88
C LEU A 358 3.44 -6.74 25.40
N GLY A 359 4.65 -6.62 25.95
CA GLY A 359 4.89 -6.64 27.39
C GLY A 359 4.14 -5.51 28.12
N LYS A 360 4.12 -4.29 27.56
CA LYS A 360 3.31 -3.16 28.07
C LYS A 360 1.81 -3.45 28.04
N LYS A 361 1.38 -4.34 27.14
CA LYS A 361 0.01 -4.82 26.94
C LYS A 361 -0.31 -6.11 27.72
N GLY A 362 0.63 -6.62 28.54
CA GLY A 362 0.45 -7.81 29.38
C GLY A 362 0.66 -9.14 28.66
N VAL A 363 1.22 -9.13 27.45
CA VAL A 363 1.54 -10.33 26.66
C VAL A 363 3.04 -10.55 26.68
N ASP A 364 3.49 -11.62 27.35
CA ASP A 364 4.90 -12.03 27.29
C ASP A 364 5.17 -12.77 25.97
N TRP A 365 5.87 -12.09 25.05
CA TRP A 365 6.24 -12.62 23.73
C TRP A 365 7.73 -12.99 23.64
N THR A 366 8.42 -13.12 24.77
CA THR A 366 9.83 -13.52 24.80
C THR A 366 10.00 -14.99 24.40
N LEU A 367 11.14 -15.31 23.80
CA LEU A 367 11.59 -16.69 23.65
C LEU A 367 12.35 -17.08 24.91
N GLY A 368 11.94 -18.16 25.58
CA GLY A 368 12.69 -18.76 26.67
C GLY A 368 13.51 -19.98 26.24
N SER A 369 14.19 -20.59 27.20
CA SER A 369 14.91 -21.84 26.96
C SER A 369 13.93 -23.02 26.81
N PRO A 370 14.18 -23.98 25.90
CA PRO A 370 13.40 -25.20 25.82
C PRO A 370 13.40 -25.93 27.18
N GLY A 371 12.22 -26.13 27.78
CA GLY A 371 12.11 -26.91 29.01
C GLY A 371 12.41 -28.39 28.75
N GLN A 372 12.89 -29.12 29.77
CA GLN A 372 13.20 -30.56 29.67
C GLN A 372 11.95 -31.48 29.63
N GLY A 373 10.75 -30.92 29.41
CA GLY A 373 9.46 -31.61 29.44
C GLY A 373 8.74 -31.63 28.08
N LYS A 374 7.54 -32.20 28.05
CA LYS A 374 6.70 -32.22 26.84
C LYS A 374 5.71 -31.05 26.86
N ALA A 375 5.68 -30.27 25.78
CA ALA A 375 4.69 -29.25 25.57
C ALA A 375 3.37 -29.89 25.10
N ARG A 376 2.26 -29.58 25.79
CA ARG A 376 0.91 -30.03 25.45
C ARG A 376 -0.09 -28.93 25.75
N LEU A 377 -0.77 -28.42 24.73
CA LEU A 377 -1.82 -27.41 24.88
C LEU A 377 -3.18 -28.05 24.66
N GLU A 378 -4.17 -27.66 25.46
CA GLU A 378 -5.58 -27.90 25.19
C GLU A 378 -6.26 -26.57 24.88
N ALA A 379 -7.00 -26.52 23.77
CA ALA A 379 -7.73 -25.34 23.34
C ALA A 379 -9.24 -25.52 23.53
N ARG A 380 -9.91 -24.48 24.03
CA ARG A 380 -11.37 -24.42 24.15
C ARG A 380 -11.88 -23.14 23.50
N LEU A 381 -12.73 -23.30 22.48
CA LEU A 381 -13.40 -22.20 21.79
C LEU A 381 -14.83 -22.06 22.30
N ARG A 382 -15.25 -20.84 22.63
CA ARG A 382 -16.64 -20.51 22.95
C ARG A 382 -17.07 -19.26 22.17
N LEU A 383 -18.14 -19.37 21.39
CA LEU A 383 -18.73 -18.23 20.68
C LEU A 383 -19.72 -17.47 21.58
N ASN A 384 -19.88 -16.18 21.31
CA ASN A 384 -20.96 -15.38 21.88
C ASN A 384 -22.25 -15.69 21.11
N GLY A 385 -23.02 -16.65 21.62
CA GLY A 385 -24.25 -17.14 20.98
C GLY A 385 -24.11 -18.54 20.41
N ASP A 386 -25.04 -18.93 19.55
CA ASP A 386 -25.14 -20.27 18.95
C ASP A 386 -24.35 -20.42 17.64
N GLY A 387 -23.60 -19.38 17.25
CA GLY A 387 -22.85 -19.33 15.99
C GLY A 387 -23.65 -18.74 14.82
N THR A 388 -24.91 -18.35 15.01
CA THR A 388 -25.69 -17.65 13.99
C THR A 388 -25.30 -16.17 13.93
N ILE A 389 -24.97 -15.70 12.73
CA ILE A 389 -24.60 -14.29 12.49
C ILE A 389 -25.13 -13.80 11.14
N GLN A 390 -25.51 -12.52 11.06
CA GLN A 390 -25.87 -11.90 9.79
C GLN A 390 -24.63 -11.34 9.07
N ALA A 391 -24.60 -11.43 7.75
CA ALA A 391 -23.57 -10.79 6.93
C ALA A 391 -23.47 -9.29 7.28
N GLY A 392 -22.25 -8.78 7.41
CA GLY A 392 -21.97 -7.42 7.87
C GLY A 392 -21.90 -7.23 9.40
N GLN A 393 -22.18 -8.27 10.20
CA GLN A 393 -21.99 -8.24 11.65
C GLN A 393 -20.62 -8.80 12.07
N THR A 394 -20.25 -8.61 13.33
CA THR A 394 -19.02 -9.14 13.92
C THR A 394 -19.31 -10.34 14.82
N LEU A 395 -18.72 -11.49 14.51
CA LEU A 395 -18.73 -12.66 15.37
C LEU A 395 -17.73 -12.41 16.50
N ALA A 396 -18.11 -12.71 17.73
CA ALA A 396 -17.23 -12.59 18.88
C ALA A 396 -17.19 -13.91 19.65
N GLY A 397 -16.07 -14.17 20.31
CA GLY A 397 -15.91 -15.35 21.15
C GLY A 397 -14.68 -15.26 22.01
N ILE A 398 -14.40 -16.35 22.73
CA ILE A 398 -13.21 -16.52 23.54
C ILE A 398 -12.54 -17.83 23.16
N VAL A 399 -11.21 -17.79 23.12
CA VAL A 399 -10.36 -18.98 23.04
C VAL A 399 -9.60 -19.06 24.36
N THR A 400 -9.70 -20.21 25.03
CA THR A 400 -8.93 -20.51 26.23
C THR A 400 -7.90 -21.58 25.90
N LEU A 401 -6.65 -21.29 26.22
CA LEU A 401 -5.55 -22.25 26.16
C LEU A 401 -5.15 -22.66 27.57
N VAL A 402 -4.88 -23.95 27.75
CA VAL A 402 -4.30 -24.51 28.98
C VAL A 402 -3.06 -25.31 28.61
N ASN A 403 -1.94 -25.05 29.29
CA ASN A 403 -0.75 -25.89 29.16
C ASN A 403 -0.87 -27.09 30.09
N LEU A 404 -1.26 -28.25 29.54
CA LEU A 404 -1.33 -29.54 30.24
C LEU A 404 -0.01 -30.32 30.16
N GLY A 405 1.03 -29.71 29.58
CA GLY A 405 2.35 -30.28 29.46
C GLY A 405 3.15 -30.21 30.76
N THR A 406 4.42 -30.59 30.65
CA THR A 406 5.41 -30.49 31.73
C THR A 406 6.54 -29.53 31.41
N SER A 407 6.45 -28.81 30.29
CA SER A 407 7.37 -27.74 29.91
C SER A 407 6.62 -26.45 29.57
N PRO A 408 7.25 -25.28 29.79
CA PRO A 408 6.70 -24.01 29.34
C PRO A 408 6.60 -23.97 27.81
N VAL A 409 5.62 -23.23 27.31
CA VAL A 409 5.45 -22.97 25.88
C VAL A 409 5.53 -21.47 25.64
N TYR A 410 6.37 -21.06 24.69
CA TYR A 410 6.65 -19.65 24.39
C TYR A 410 6.05 -19.22 23.06
N ARG A 411 5.70 -17.93 22.95
CA ARG A 411 5.13 -17.31 21.73
C ARG A 411 3.96 -18.11 21.15
N VAL A 412 3.04 -18.51 22.03
CA VAL A 412 1.83 -19.20 21.63
C VAL A 412 0.88 -18.20 21.00
N GLY A 413 0.47 -18.46 19.77
CA GLY A 413 -0.53 -17.65 19.05
C GLY A 413 -1.57 -18.53 18.38
N ALA A 414 -2.64 -17.91 17.90
CA ALA A 414 -3.67 -18.57 17.10
C ALA A 414 -4.09 -17.70 15.92
N VAL A 415 -4.18 -18.30 14.74
CA VAL A 415 -4.80 -17.70 13.56
C VAL A 415 -6.24 -18.18 13.48
N ILE A 416 -7.20 -17.25 13.49
CA ILE A 416 -8.63 -17.58 13.34
C ILE A 416 -9.08 -17.17 11.94
N ARG A 417 -9.59 -18.11 11.14
CA ARG A 417 -10.09 -17.87 9.77
C ARG A 417 -11.41 -18.57 9.53
N ASN A 418 -12.25 -17.97 8.70
CA ASN A 418 -13.43 -18.62 8.13
C ASN A 418 -13.10 -19.20 6.74
N THR A 419 -12.50 -18.38 5.88
CA THR A 419 -12.07 -18.80 4.54
C THR A 419 -10.57 -18.61 4.35
N PRO A 420 -9.92 -19.35 3.42
CA PRO A 420 -8.50 -19.17 3.10
C PRO A 420 -8.15 -17.73 2.67
N GLU A 421 -9.09 -17.03 2.04
CA GLU A 421 -8.93 -15.67 1.49
C GLU A 421 -9.16 -14.57 2.55
N SER A 422 -9.63 -14.94 3.74
CA SER A 422 -9.87 -14.00 4.83
C SER A 422 -8.55 -13.42 5.36
N PRO A 423 -8.50 -12.11 5.70
CA PRO A 423 -7.29 -11.49 6.23
C PRO A 423 -6.84 -12.18 7.52
N VAL A 424 -5.52 -12.36 7.65
CA VAL A 424 -4.91 -13.08 8.77
C VAL A 424 -4.92 -12.21 10.01
N ARG A 425 -5.59 -12.72 11.05
CA ARG A 425 -5.56 -12.13 12.39
C ARG A 425 -4.92 -13.13 13.33
N GLU A 426 -3.85 -12.71 13.98
CA GLU A 426 -3.16 -13.51 15.00
C GLU A 426 -3.58 -13.05 16.38
N TYR A 427 -3.99 -14.02 17.20
CA TYR A 427 -4.36 -13.86 18.59
C TYR A 427 -3.24 -14.38 19.48
N LEU A 428 -2.60 -13.49 20.21
CA LEU A 428 -1.38 -13.76 20.95
C LEU A 428 -1.70 -14.17 22.39
N PHE A 429 -1.35 -15.41 22.71
CA PHE A 429 -1.39 -15.92 24.08
C PHE A 429 -0.06 -15.68 24.78
N GLY A 430 1.09 -15.73 24.10
CA GLY A 430 2.40 -15.46 24.69
C GLY A 430 2.98 -16.68 25.41
N HIS A 431 3.64 -16.47 26.54
CA HIS A 431 4.22 -17.52 27.37
C HIS A 431 3.19 -18.19 28.29
N LEU A 432 3.19 -19.52 28.36
CA LEU A 432 2.36 -20.32 29.27
C LEU A 432 3.19 -21.35 30.04
N ASP A 433 3.24 -21.20 31.35
CA ASP A 433 3.84 -22.19 32.26
C ASP A 433 2.99 -23.47 32.37
N PRO A 434 3.56 -24.61 32.78
CA PRO A 434 2.79 -25.83 33.05
C PRO A 434 1.65 -25.59 34.05
N GLY A 435 0.43 -25.96 33.66
CA GLY A 435 -0.80 -25.74 34.43
C GLY A 435 -1.42 -24.35 34.28
N GLU A 436 -0.75 -23.41 33.60
CA GLU A 436 -1.29 -22.08 33.35
C GLU A 436 -2.41 -22.14 32.29
N GLN A 437 -3.42 -21.29 32.49
CA GLN A 437 -4.45 -21.03 31.49
C GLN A 437 -4.44 -19.57 31.07
N ARG A 438 -4.77 -19.31 29.81
CA ARG A 438 -4.99 -17.96 29.29
C ARG A 438 -6.17 -17.91 28.35
N THR A 439 -7.01 -16.91 28.54
CA THR A 439 -8.21 -16.70 27.74
C THR A 439 -8.05 -15.41 26.95
N VAL A 440 -8.20 -15.49 25.63
CA VAL A 440 -8.15 -14.36 24.71
C VAL A 440 -9.53 -14.23 24.06
N ALA A 441 -10.09 -13.03 24.13
CA ALA A 441 -11.29 -12.69 23.36
C ALA A 441 -10.90 -12.36 21.92
N PHE A 442 -11.71 -12.81 20.97
CA PHE A 442 -11.52 -12.53 19.56
C PHE A 442 -12.77 -11.94 18.92
N THR A 443 -12.55 -11.16 17.87
CA THR A 443 -13.63 -10.64 17.03
C THR A 443 -13.34 -10.91 15.56
N TYR A 444 -14.36 -11.34 14.84
CA TYR A 444 -14.26 -11.70 13.44
C TYR A 444 -15.36 -10.99 12.65
N PRO A 445 -15.03 -9.92 11.89
CA PRO A 445 -16.02 -9.25 11.05
C PRO A 445 -16.41 -10.13 9.86
N VAL A 446 -17.71 -10.31 9.66
CA VAL A 446 -18.28 -11.05 8.53
C VAL A 446 -18.60 -10.07 7.40
N ASP A 447 -18.11 -10.33 6.19
CA ASP A 447 -18.37 -9.47 5.02
C ASP A 447 -19.88 -9.27 4.80
N ALA A 448 -20.30 -8.07 4.41
CA ALA A 448 -21.70 -7.74 4.12
C ALA A 448 -22.27 -8.56 2.94
N ASN A 449 -21.41 -8.99 2.02
CA ASN A 449 -21.75 -9.83 0.87
C ASN A 449 -21.45 -11.32 1.12
N HIS A 450 -21.15 -11.72 2.37
CA HIS A 450 -20.82 -13.10 2.66
C HIS A 450 -22.01 -14.02 2.31
N PRO A 451 -21.80 -15.07 1.48
CA PRO A 451 -22.86 -16.00 1.10
C PRO A 451 -23.49 -16.70 2.31
N ARG A 452 -24.82 -16.83 2.29
CA ARG A 452 -25.58 -17.58 3.31
C ARG A 452 -25.19 -19.06 3.27
N GLY A 453 -24.84 -19.61 4.42
CA GLY A 453 -24.47 -21.02 4.53
C GLY A 453 -23.90 -21.36 5.90
N ILE A 454 -23.47 -22.61 6.05
CA ILE A 454 -22.64 -23.05 7.18
C ILE A 454 -21.20 -22.97 6.71
N TRP A 455 -20.39 -22.21 7.44
CA TRP A 455 -18.99 -22.01 7.12
C TRP A 455 -18.13 -22.46 8.29
N PRO A 456 -17.03 -23.21 8.03
CA PRO A 456 -16.12 -23.60 9.10
C PRO A 456 -15.43 -22.36 9.68
N LEU A 457 -15.26 -22.34 11.00
CA LEU A 457 -14.34 -21.43 11.66
C LEU A 457 -13.13 -22.25 12.09
N THR A 458 -11.99 -22.03 11.45
CA THR A 458 -10.76 -22.76 11.74
C THR A 458 -9.87 -21.92 12.64
N VAL A 459 -9.37 -22.55 13.71
CA VAL A 459 -8.40 -21.96 14.64
C VAL A 459 -7.11 -22.75 14.54
N HIS A 460 -6.07 -22.13 14.01
CA HIS A 460 -4.75 -22.73 13.87
C HIS A 460 -3.81 -22.16 14.93
N PHE A 461 -3.37 -23.00 15.87
CA PHE A 461 -2.39 -22.60 16.86
C PHE A 461 -0.98 -22.72 16.31
N PHE A 462 -0.10 -21.80 16.71
CA PHE A 462 1.30 -21.83 16.37
C PHE A 462 2.18 -21.51 17.58
N SER A 463 3.37 -22.09 17.58
CA SER A 463 4.45 -21.80 18.51
C SER A 463 5.78 -22.20 17.86
N PRO A 464 6.85 -21.40 17.99
CA PRO A 464 8.19 -21.79 17.55
C PRO A 464 8.78 -22.92 18.42
N THR A 465 8.27 -23.12 19.64
CA THR A 465 8.59 -24.30 20.45
C THR A 465 7.86 -25.49 19.83
N PRO A 466 8.52 -26.62 19.48
CA PRO A 466 7.83 -27.79 18.98
C PRO A 466 6.82 -28.30 20.02
N VAL A 467 5.53 -28.16 19.72
CA VAL A 467 4.43 -28.65 20.57
C VAL A 467 3.88 -29.92 19.94
N SER A 468 3.71 -30.98 20.74
CA SER A 468 2.93 -32.15 20.33
C SER A 468 1.50 -32.00 20.84
N GLY A 469 0.53 -31.81 19.95
CA GLY A 469 -0.90 -31.77 20.30
C GLY A 469 -1.80 -31.68 19.06
N GLU A 470 -2.99 -32.29 19.14
CA GLU A 470 -4.12 -32.14 18.21
C GLU A 470 -4.98 -30.92 18.56
#